data_AF-A0A350AXU9-F1
#
_entry.id   AF-A0A350AXU9-F1
#
_cell.length_a   1.000
_cell.length_b   1.000
_cell.length_c   1.000
_cell.angle_alpha   90.00
_cell.angle_beta   90.00
_cell.angle_gamma   90.00
#
_symmetry.space_group_name_H-M   'P 1'
#
loop_
_entity.id
_entity.type
_entity.pdbx_description
1 polymer ?
#
loop_
_entity_poly.entity_id
_entity_poly.type
_entity_poly.pdbx_seq_one_letter_code
_entity_poly.pdbx_strand_id
1 'polypeptide(L)'
;HKLYVGSCENIEKRFEMHKAGNGARFTKQNTPQEIIHYEAFPKRADAMKRGAQIKKWSLAKKEALIAGDVNQLRELSIFNDHSEHQ
;
A
#
# COMPACT_ATOMS: atom_id res chain seq x y z
N HIS A 1 1.85 13.24 4.02
CA HIS A 1 2.15 12.40 2.84
C HIS A 1 0.95 11.54 2.47
N LYS A 2 0.67 11.33 1.18
CA LYS A 2 -0.40 10.42 0.72
C LYS A 2 0.22 9.14 0.17
N LEU A 3 -0.19 7.99 0.70
CA LEU A 3 0.26 6.67 0.24
C LEU A 3 -0.79 6.05 -0.68
N TYR A 4 -0.34 5.44 -1.77
CA TYR A 4 -1.17 4.63 -2.67
C TYR A 4 -0.79 3.16 -2.54
N VAL A 5 -1.79 2.28 -2.46
CA VAL A 5 -1.59 0.83 -2.36
C VAL A 5 -2.33 0.15 -3.51
N GLY A 6 -1.59 -0.63 -4.30
CA GLY A 6 -2.12 -1.38 -5.43
C GLY A 6 -1.41 -2.73 -5.60
N SER A 7 -1.89 -3.52 -6.54
CA SER A 7 -1.23 -4.75 -6.98
C SER A 7 -1.11 -4.74 -8.50
N CYS A 8 -0.05 -5.36 -9.01
CA CYS A 8 0.23 -5.48 -10.43
C CYS A 8 1.18 -6.66 -10.68
N GLU A 9 1.29 -7.08 -11.94
CA GLU A 9 2.21 -8.15 -12.36
C GLU A 9 3.57 -7.59 -12.78
N ASN A 10 3.63 -6.34 -13.23
CA ASN A 10 4.86 -5.64 -13.57
C ASN A 10 4.82 -4.23 -12.95
N ILE A 11 5.70 -4.01 -11.97
CA ILE A 11 5.71 -2.79 -11.15
C ILE A 11 6.20 -1.57 -11.93
N GLU A 12 7.22 -1.73 -12.76
CA GLU A 12 7.81 -0.66 -13.57
C GLU A 12 6.79 -0.13 -14.59
N LYS A 13 6.20 -1.04 -15.37
CA LYS A 13 5.16 -0.71 -16.34
C LYS A 13 3.97 -0.02 -15.67
N ARG A 14 3.56 -0.51 -14.50
CA ARG A 14 2.45 0.07 -13.74
C ARG A 14 2.78 1.48 -13.26
N PHE A 15 4.00 1.71 -12.77
CA PHE A 15 4.46 3.00 -12.30
C PHE A 15 4.52 4.04 -13.42
N GLU A 16 5.10 3.68 -14.57
CA GLU A 16 5.15 4.57 -15.74
C GLU A 16 3.75 4.88 -16.28
N MET A 17 2.84 3.91 -16.32
CA MET A 17 1.43 4.17 -16.65
C MET A 17 0.77 5.17 -15.68
N HIS A 18 1.06 5.05 -14.38
CA HIS A 18 0.54 5.98 -13.39
C HIS A 18 1.13 7.40 -13.55
N LYS A 19 2.44 7.51 -13.79
CA LYS A 19 3.11 8.79 -14.06
C LYS A 19 2.60 9.48 -15.32
N ALA A 20 2.30 8.71 -16.37
CA ALA A 20 1.73 9.21 -17.61
C ALA A 20 0.23 9.61 -17.50
N GLY A 21 -0.39 9.52 -16.31
CA GLY A 21 -1.80 9.85 -16.14
C GLY A 21 -2.77 8.81 -16.71
N ASN A 22 -2.28 7.63 -17.08
CA ASN A 22 -3.07 6.50 -17.61
C ASN A 22 -3.48 5.50 -16.51
N GLY A 23 -3.31 5.90 -15.26
CA GLY A 23 -3.62 5.11 -14.08
C GLY A 23 -5.05 5.24 -13.56
N ALA A 24 -5.26 4.73 -12.34
CA ALA A 24 -6.48 4.92 -11.58
C ALA A 24 -6.76 6.42 -11.32
N ARG A 25 -8.04 6.80 -11.17
CA ARG A 25 -8.45 8.19 -10.91
C ARG A 25 -7.63 8.87 -9.81
N PHE A 26 -7.36 8.16 -8.70
CA PHE A 26 -6.53 8.67 -7.61
C PHE A 26 -5.12 9.05 -8.07
N THR A 27 -4.45 8.17 -8.82
CA THR A 27 -3.09 8.41 -9.31
C THR A 27 -3.02 9.46 -10.41
N LYS A 28 -4.12 9.74 -11.12
CA LYS A 28 -4.20 10.87 -12.07
C LYS A 28 -4.20 12.22 -11.34
N GLN A 29 -4.84 12.29 -10.17
CA GLN A 29 -4.91 13.49 -9.34
C GLN A 29 -3.73 13.61 -8.38
N ASN A 30 -3.04 12.50 -8.11
CA ASN A 30 -1.92 12.39 -7.18
C ASN A 30 -0.83 11.56 -7.85
N THR A 31 -0.12 12.16 -8.80
CA THR A 31 0.93 11.50 -9.58
C THR A 31 1.99 10.88 -8.66
N PRO A 32 2.21 9.56 -8.71
CA PRO A 32 3.22 8.91 -7.89
C PRO A 32 4.63 9.40 -8.27
N GLN A 33 5.44 9.72 -7.26
CA GLN A 33 6.83 10.16 -7.44
C GLN A 33 7.83 9.01 -7.26
N GLU A 34 7.48 8.03 -6.43
CA GLU A 34 8.38 6.97 -6.02
C GLU A 34 7.62 5.69 -5.65
N ILE A 35 8.33 4.56 -5.74
CA ILE A 35 7.93 3.28 -5.17
C ILE A 35 8.77 3.10 -3.91
N ILE A 36 8.13 3.18 -2.75
CA ILE A 36 8.83 3.09 -1.44
C ILE A 36 8.75 1.71 -0.80
N HIS A 37 7.87 0.83 -1.30
CA HIS A 37 7.69 -0.53 -0.79
C HIS A 37 7.03 -1.43 -1.84
N TYR A 38 7.46 -2.69 -1.93
CA TYR A 38 6.79 -3.72 -2.72
C TYR A 38 6.96 -5.10 -2.10
N GLU A 39 6.00 -5.98 -2.35
CA GLU A 39 6.01 -7.39 -1.93
C GLU A 39 5.61 -8.25 -3.14
N ALA A 40 6.35 -9.33 -3.38
CA ALA A 40 6.09 -10.25 -4.48
C ALA A 40 5.40 -11.52 -3.98
N PHE A 41 4.38 -11.98 -4.72
CA PHE A 41 3.61 -13.17 -4.37
C PHE A 41 3.49 -14.10 -5.58
N PRO A 42 3.59 -15.43 -5.39
CA PRO A 42 3.44 -16.39 -6.48
C PRO A 42 2.00 -16.48 -6.99
N LYS A 43 1.01 -16.13 -6.17
CA LYS A 43 -0.41 -16.17 -6.54
C LYS A 43 -1.01 -14.77 -6.47
N ARG A 44 -1.77 -14.41 -7.51
CA ARG A 44 -2.52 -13.16 -7.58
C ARG A 44 -3.46 -12.96 -6.39
N ALA A 45 -4.09 -14.04 -5.91
CA ALA A 45 -5.00 -14.00 -4.77
C ALA A 45 -4.31 -13.52 -3.48
N ASP A 46 -3.05 -13.91 -3.25
CA ASP A 46 -2.30 -13.54 -2.05
C ASP A 46 -1.89 -12.07 -2.11
N ALA A 47 -1.44 -11.59 -3.28
CA ALA A 47 -1.16 -10.17 -3.50
C ALA A 47 -2.41 -9.30 -3.29
N MET A 48 -3.58 -9.75 -3.75
CA MET A 48 -4.84 -9.04 -3.55
C MET A 48 -5.27 -9.00 -2.08
N LYS A 49 -5.17 -10.13 -1.36
CA LYS A 49 -5.46 -10.21 0.08
C LYS A 49 -4.55 -9.27 0.88
N ARG A 50 -3.24 -9.32 0.59
CA ARG A 50 -2.26 -8.44 1.24
C ARG A 50 -2.55 -6.97 0.96
N GLY A 51 -2.81 -6.60 -0.30
CA GLY A 51 -3.16 -5.24 -0.67
C GLY A 51 -4.44 -4.75 0.01
N ALA A 52 -5.46 -5.60 0.14
CA ALA A 52 -6.69 -5.27 0.87
C ALA A 52 -6.45 -5.05 2.37
N GLN A 53 -5.57 -5.86 2.98
CA GLN A 53 -5.17 -5.70 4.37
C GLN A 53 -4.47 -4.34 4.60
N ILE A 54 -3.42 -4.04 3.81
CA ILE A 54 -2.65 -2.80 3.96
C ILE A 54 -3.53 -1.57 3.70
N LYS A 55 -4.46 -1.61 2.74
CA LYS A 55 -5.35 -0.47 2.47
C LYS A 55 -6.10 0.00 3.72
N LYS A 56 -6.55 -0.93 4.56
CA LYS A 56 -7.28 -0.67 5.81
C LYS A 56 -6.38 -0.23 6.98
N TRP A 57 -5.06 -0.30 6.84
CA TRP A 57 -4.15 0.09 7.91
C TRP A 57 -4.09 1.61 8.12
N SER A 58 -3.84 2.01 9.37
CA SER A 58 -3.49 3.37 9.73
C SER A 58 -2.21 3.81 9.01
N LEU A 59 -1.99 5.13 8.93
CA LEU A 59 -0.76 5.68 8.34
C LEU A 59 0.48 5.17 9.10
N ALA A 60 0.47 5.22 10.43
CA ALA A 60 1.56 4.75 11.28
C ALA A 60 1.94 3.28 10.99
N LYS A 61 0.93 2.41 10.81
CA LYS A 61 1.17 1.00 10.52
C LYS A 61 1.74 0.77 9.12
N LYS A 62 1.40 1.63 8.15
CA LYS A 62 2.01 1.63 6.81
C LYS A 62 3.46 2.14 6.87
N GLU A 63 3.74 3.17 7.65
CA GLU A 63 5.09 3.71 7.83
C GLU A 63 6.02 2.70 8.53
N ALA A 64 5.55 2.02 9.59
CA ALA A 64 6.29 0.94 10.23
C ALA A 64 6.61 -0.20 9.25
N LEU A 65 5.68 -0.55 8.36
CA LEU A 65 5.92 -1.53 7.30
C LEU A 65 7.01 -1.06 6.33
N ILE A 66 6.94 0.19 5.85
CA ILE A 66 7.91 0.75 4.91
C ILE A 66 9.30 0.84 5.54
N ALA A 67 9.38 1.16 6.83
CA ALA A 67 10.62 1.21 7.60
C ALA A 67 11.21 -0.17 7.94
N GLY A 68 10.45 -1.25 7.76
CA GLY A 68 10.84 -2.59 8.19
C GLY A 68 10.80 -2.80 9.71
N ASP A 69 10.13 -1.91 10.46
CA ASP A 69 10.00 -2.01 11.91
C ASP A 69 8.88 -2.99 12.29
N VAL A 70 9.27 -4.27 12.38
CA VAL A 70 8.34 -5.36 12.72
C VAL A 70 7.81 -5.24 14.16
N ASN A 71 8.58 -4.65 15.08
CA ASN A 71 8.15 -4.51 16.47
C ASN A 71 7.04 -3.48 16.58
N GLN A 72 7.25 -2.29 16.03
CA GLN A 72 6.22 -1.25 15.97
C GLN A 72 4.99 -1.70 15.18
N LEU A 73 5.19 -2.44 14.08
CA LEU A 73 4.08 -3.00 13.31
C LEU A 73 3.20 -3.96 14.14
N ARG A 74 3.81 -4.78 15.01
CA ARG A 74 3.11 -5.69 15.91
C ARG A 74 2.35 -4.92 16.99
N GLU A 75 2.99 -3.94 17.63
CA GLU A 75 2.36 -3.10 18.63
C GLU A 75 1.12 -2.40 18.07
N LEU A 76 1.27 -1.71 16.92
CA LEU A 76 0.17 -1.03 16.22
C LEU A 76 -0.93 -1.98 15.71
N SER A 77 -0.67 -3.29 15.66
CA SER A 77 -1.70 -4.28 15.31
C SER A 77 -2.59 -4.65 16.50
N ILE A 78 -2.10 -4.50 17.72
CA ILE A 78 -2.81 -4.88 18.94
C ILE A 78 -3.77 -3.77 19.38
N PHE A 79 -3.41 -2.50 19.17
CA PHE A 79 -4.16 -1.35 19.69
C PHE A 79 -5.31 -0.86 18.79
N ASN A 80 -5.41 -1.33 17.55
CA ASN A 80 -6.25 -0.68 16.53
C ASN A 80 -7.52 -1.47 16.14
N ASP A 81 -7.92 -2.45 16.96
CA ASP A 81 -9.15 -3.25 16.76
C ASP A 81 -10.44 -2.54 17.29
N HIS A 82 -10.30 -1.29 17.74
CA HIS A 82 -11.41 -0.41 18.11
C HIS A 82 -11.38 0.90 17.32
N SER A 83 -11.77 0.85 16.06
CA SER A 83 -12.29 2.04 15.37
C SER A 83 -13.26 1.60 14.28
N GLU A 84 -14.49 1.32 14.70
CA GLU A 84 -15.65 1.37 13.81
C GLU A 84 -15.77 2.77 13.18
N HIS A 85 -16.16 2.72 11.91
CA HIS A 85 -16.76 3.76 11.09
C HIS A 85 -17.17 5.07 11.80
N GLN A 86 -16.63 6.19 11.32
CA GLN A 86 -17.39 7.42 11.14
C GLN A 86 -17.58 7.66 9.64
#